data_AF-A0AB34I1Q7-F1
#
_entry.id   AF-A0AB34I1Q7-F1
#
_cell.length_a   1.000
_cell.length_b   1.000
_cell.length_c   1.000
_cell.angle_alpha   90.00
_cell.angle_beta   90.00
_cell.angle_gamma   90.00
#
_symmetry.space_group_name_H-M   'P 1'
#
loop_
_entity.id
_entity.type
_entity.pdbx_description
1 polymer ?
#
loop_
_entity_poly.entity_id
_entity_poly.type
_entity_poly.pdbx_seq_one_letter_code
_entity_poly.pdbx_strand_id
1 'polypeptide(L)'
;MLRQTTVKPVIQRGHESLVHHILLYQCSSNFSDSVLDHGHECYHPNMPDAFLTCETVIFAWAIGGEGFSYPPHVGLSLGTPLDPHYVLLEVHYDNPTYKEGLIDNSGLRLFHTTDIRKYDAGVIEAGLWVSLFHTIPPGLPDFRSEGHCTLECLEEALEVEKPSGIHVFAVLLHAHLAGRGIRLRHFRKGEEMRLLAYDDDFDFNFQEFQYLKEERTILPV
;
A
#
# COMPACT_ATOMS: atom_id res chain seq x y z
N MET A 1 9.23 -21.91 -5.84
CA MET A 1 8.61 -20.64 -6.22
C MET A 1 7.19 -20.65 -5.71
N LEU A 2 6.79 -19.61 -4.96
CA LEU A 2 5.46 -19.50 -4.37
C LEU A 2 4.74 -18.28 -4.96
N ARG A 3 3.41 -18.29 -4.91
CA ARG A 3 2.56 -17.16 -5.25
C ARG A 3 1.62 -16.87 -4.10
N GLN A 4 1.71 -15.67 -3.53
CA GLN A 4 0.75 -15.20 -2.55
C GLN A 4 -0.56 -14.86 -3.25
N THR A 5 -1.66 -15.44 -2.76
CA THR A 5 -2.98 -15.36 -3.40
C THR A 5 -4.00 -14.62 -2.54
N THR A 6 -3.80 -14.59 -1.23
CA THR A 6 -4.70 -13.90 -0.31
C THR A 6 -3.92 -13.36 0.88
N VAL A 7 -4.33 -12.20 1.39
CA VAL A 7 -3.86 -11.64 2.65
C VAL A 7 -5.06 -11.34 3.53
N LYS A 8 -4.98 -11.65 4.81
CA LYS A 8 -6.01 -11.29 5.79
C LYS A 8 -5.38 -10.56 6.96
N PRO A 9 -6.01 -9.49 7.48
CA PRO A 9 -5.64 -8.94 8.77
C PRO A 9 -5.88 -9.99 9.86
N VAL A 10 -5.00 -10.02 10.84
CA VAL A 10 -5.18 -10.76 12.09
C VAL A 10 -5.13 -9.73 13.19
N ILE A 11 -6.28 -9.27 13.63
CA ILE A 11 -6.36 -8.27 14.70
C ILE A 11 -6.59 -8.97 16.03
N GLN A 12 -5.80 -8.62 17.04
CA GLN A 12 -5.96 -9.13 18.38
C GLN A 12 -7.33 -8.72 18.93
N ARG A 13 -8.03 -9.69 19.53
CA ARG A 13 -9.34 -9.43 20.11
C ARG A 13 -9.27 -8.32 21.16
N GLY A 14 -10.13 -7.31 21.03
CA GLY A 14 -10.17 -6.12 21.88
C GLY A 14 -9.30 -4.95 21.40
N HIS A 15 -8.52 -5.14 20.34
CA HIS A 15 -7.65 -4.11 19.74
C HIS A 15 -8.17 -3.64 18.37
N GLU A 16 -9.41 -3.97 18.01
CA GLU A 16 -10.04 -3.61 16.73
C GLU A 16 -10.16 -2.09 16.53
N SER A 17 -10.24 -1.32 17.63
CA SER A 17 -10.23 0.15 17.59
C SER A 17 -8.84 0.76 17.79
N LEU A 18 -7.80 -0.06 18.02
CA LEU A 18 -6.44 0.40 18.28
C LEU A 18 -5.60 0.31 17.00
N VAL A 19 -5.70 -0.79 16.26
CA VAL A 19 -4.93 -1.00 15.03
C VAL A 19 -5.62 -0.30 13.87
N HIS A 20 -5.04 0.81 13.40
CA HIS A 20 -5.65 1.63 12.37
C HIS A 20 -5.25 1.20 10.95
N HIS A 21 -3.96 0.93 10.72
CA HIS A 21 -3.49 0.36 9.46
C HIS A 21 -2.21 -0.45 9.66
N ILE A 22 -1.95 -1.35 8.73
CA ILE A 22 -0.80 -2.24 8.70
C ILE A 22 -0.18 -2.16 7.30
N LEU A 23 1.11 -1.91 7.22
CA LEU A 23 1.88 -1.90 5.97
C LEU A 23 2.90 -3.02 6.00
N LEU A 24 3.06 -3.69 4.87
CA LEU A 24 4.10 -4.69 4.67
C LEU A 24 5.04 -4.18 3.58
N TYR A 25 6.29 -3.97 3.96
CA TYR A 25 7.33 -3.50 3.05
C TYR A 25 8.22 -4.65 2.61
N GLN A 26 8.71 -4.59 1.38
CA GLN A 26 9.92 -5.33 1.01
C GLN A 26 11.17 -4.54 1.38
N CYS A 27 12.19 -5.26 1.84
CA CYS A 27 13.50 -4.69 2.16
C CYS A 27 14.55 -5.04 1.10
N SER A 28 15.63 -4.27 1.09
CA SER A 28 16.83 -4.56 0.28
C SER A 28 17.35 -5.98 0.53
N SER A 29 17.93 -6.60 -0.51
CA SER A 29 18.64 -7.88 -0.37
C SER A 29 19.84 -7.83 0.59
N ASN A 30 20.36 -6.63 0.87
CA ASN A 30 21.47 -6.39 1.80
C ASN A 30 21.01 -6.14 3.24
N PHE A 31 19.73 -6.39 3.56
CA PHE A 31 19.20 -6.26 4.91
C PHE A 31 19.98 -7.15 5.90
N SER A 32 20.21 -6.65 7.11
CA SER A 32 21.05 -7.34 8.08
C SER A 32 20.25 -8.35 8.90
N ASP A 33 20.71 -9.60 8.92
CA ASP A 33 20.15 -10.66 9.79
C ASP A 33 20.24 -10.30 11.29
N SER A 34 21.15 -9.40 11.68
CA SER A 34 21.36 -9.01 13.08
C SER A 34 20.16 -8.32 13.75
N VAL A 35 19.20 -7.81 12.96
CA VAL A 35 18.05 -7.04 13.45
C VAL A 35 16.70 -7.73 13.21
N LEU A 36 16.67 -8.99 12.76
CA LEU A 36 15.42 -9.68 12.39
C LEU A 36 14.41 -9.83 13.53
N ASP A 37 14.91 -10.02 14.75
CA ASP A 37 14.06 -10.20 15.94
C ASP A 37 13.76 -8.89 16.67
N HIS A 38 14.08 -7.74 16.06
CA HIS A 38 13.91 -6.42 16.66
C HIS A 38 12.68 -5.71 16.08
N GLY A 39 11.89 -5.08 16.96
CA GLY A 39 10.91 -4.06 16.61
C GLY A 39 11.39 -2.69 17.08
N HIS A 40 10.92 -1.63 16.44
CA HIS A 40 11.22 -0.25 16.84
C HIS A 40 10.04 0.66 16.51
N GLU A 41 9.91 1.78 17.24
CA GLU A 41 9.04 2.88 16.83
C GLU A 41 9.51 3.44 15.48
N CYS A 42 8.60 3.50 14.50
CA CYS A 42 8.90 4.03 13.18
C CYS A 42 9.31 5.51 13.25
N TYR A 43 10.26 5.91 12.40
CA TYR A 43 10.76 7.28 12.29
C TYR A 43 11.42 7.86 13.55
N HIS A 44 11.69 7.03 14.57
CA HIS A 44 12.42 7.44 15.76
C HIS A 44 13.94 7.47 15.47
N PRO A 45 14.71 8.43 16.02
CA PRO A 45 16.17 8.55 15.75
C PRO A 45 17.03 7.32 16.05
N ASN A 46 16.54 6.41 16.91
CA ASN A 46 17.23 5.17 17.29
C ASN A 46 16.77 3.94 16.49
N MET A 47 15.91 4.13 15.48
CA MET A 47 15.50 3.06 14.59
C MET A 47 16.73 2.49 13.86
N PRO A 48 16.88 1.16 13.75
CA PRO A 48 18.00 0.57 13.03
C PRO A 48 18.07 1.06 11.58
N ASP A 49 19.25 1.49 11.12
CA ASP A 49 19.46 1.98 9.75
C ASP A 49 19.03 0.96 8.68
N ALA A 50 19.10 -0.34 8.99
CA ALA A 50 18.64 -1.40 8.10
C ALA A 50 17.15 -1.27 7.73
N PHE A 51 16.30 -0.77 8.63
CA PHE A 51 14.86 -0.61 8.37
C PHE A 51 14.59 0.47 7.33
N LEU A 52 15.48 1.47 7.19
CA LEU A 52 15.38 2.50 6.15
C LEU A 52 15.52 1.93 4.74
N THR A 53 16.02 0.69 4.59
CA THR A 53 16.13 0.02 3.29
C THR A 53 14.83 -0.65 2.84
N CYS A 54 13.77 -0.58 3.65
CA CYS A 54 12.47 -1.17 3.38
C CYS A 54 11.50 -0.08 2.88
N GLU A 55 11.63 0.30 1.60
CA GLU A 55 10.92 1.47 1.07
C GLU A 55 9.67 1.11 0.25
N THR A 56 9.58 -0.10 -0.30
CA THR A 56 8.48 -0.45 -1.22
C THR A 56 7.38 -1.21 -0.49
N VAL A 57 6.17 -0.66 -0.46
CA VAL A 57 4.99 -1.35 0.06
C VAL A 57 4.59 -2.49 -0.89
N ILE A 58 4.49 -3.71 -0.36
CA ILE A 58 4.01 -4.89 -1.10
C ILE A 58 2.58 -5.27 -0.72
N PHE A 59 2.09 -4.80 0.43
CA PHE A 59 0.70 -4.92 0.84
C PHE A 59 0.34 -3.87 1.89
N ALA A 60 -0.90 -3.40 1.85
CA ALA A 60 -1.46 -2.46 2.83
C ALA A 60 -2.81 -2.97 3.32
N TRP A 61 -3.11 -2.77 4.60
CA TRP A 61 -4.43 -2.96 5.17
C TRP A 61 -4.79 -1.75 6.02
N ALA A 62 -6.04 -1.34 6.01
CA ALA A 62 -6.53 -0.27 6.86
C ALA A 62 -7.92 -0.63 7.43
N ILE A 63 -8.30 0.08 8.49
CA ILE A 63 -9.55 -0.12 9.21
C ILE A 63 -10.77 -0.09 8.27
N GLY A 64 -11.74 -0.96 8.57
CA GLY A 64 -12.93 -1.17 7.74
C GLY A 64 -12.72 -2.11 6.56
N GLY A 65 -11.47 -2.33 6.11
CA GLY A 65 -11.14 -3.27 5.05
C GLY A 65 -11.16 -4.74 5.50
N GLU A 66 -11.66 -5.61 4.62
CA GLU A 66 -11.53 -7.06 4.79
C GLU A 66 -10.18 -7.59 4.28
N GLY A 67 -10.04 -8.92 4.24
CA GLY A 67 -8.91 -9.55 3.56
C GLY A 67 -8.98 -9.38 2.05
N PHE A 68 -7.81 -9.29 1.42
CA PHE A 68 -7.68 -9.11 -0.02
C PHE A 68 -7.31 -10.43 -0.72
N SER A 69 -8.01 -10.77 -1.80
CA SER A 69 -7.64 -11.91 -2.66
C SER A 69 -7.26 -11.41 -4.05
N TYR A 70 -6.11 -11.86 -4.56
CA TYR A 70 -5.70 -11.53 -5.92
C TYR A 70 -6.63 -12.23 -6.93
N PRO A 71 -6.85 -11.64 -8.13
CA PRO A 71 -7.54 -12.32 -9.22
C PRO A 71 -6.92 -13.70 -9.53
N PRO A 72 -7.68 -14.70 -10.01
CA PRO A 72 -7.18 -16.07 -10.19
C PRO A 72 -5.98 -16.23 -11.14
N HIS A 73 -5.65 -15.21 -11.93
CA HIS A 73 -4.55 -15.22 -12.89
C HIS A 73 -3.34 -14.39 -12.39
N VAL A 74 -3.41 -13.85 -11.18
CA VAL A 74 -2.43 -12.94 -10.56
C VAL A 74 -1.98 -13.49 -9.21
N GLY A 75 -0.73 -13.27 -8.83
CA GLY A 75 -0.25 -13.46 -7.46
C GLY A 75 1.05 -12.72 -7.21
N LEU A 76 1.30 -12.32 -5.97
CA LEU A 76 2.59 -11.71 -5.62
C LEU A 76 3.68 -12.80 -5.60
N SER A 77 4.81 -12.54 -6.28
CA SER A 77 5.92 -13.49 -6.38
C SER A 77 6.67 -13.59 -5.05
N LEU A 78 6.92 -14.82 -4.59
CA LEU A 78 7.68 -15.09 -3.38
C LEU A 78 8.70 -16.24 -3.59
N GLY A 79 9.93 -16.03 -3.09
CA GLY A 79 10.99 -17.03 -3.01
C GLY A 79 11.81 -17.29 -4.28
N THR A 80 11.79 -16.40 -5.28
CA THR A 80 12.80 -16.34 -6.36
C THR A 80 14.01 -15.52 -5.92
N PRO A 81 15.17 -15.62 -6.62
CA PRO A 81 16.33 -14.77 -6.35
C PRO A 81 16.10 -13.26 -6.55
N LEU A 82 15.01 -12.88 -7.23
CA LEU A 82 14.62 -11.48 -7.44
C LEU A 82 13.50 -11.04 -6.49
N ASP A 83 12.91 -11.97 -5.74
CA ASP A 83 11.84 -11.66 -4.80
C ASP A 83 12.43 -11.13 -3.48
N PRO A 84 11.64 -10.37 -2.70
CA PRO A 84 12.10 -9.91 -1.40
C PRO A 84 12.45 -11.06 -0.46
N HIS A 85 13.66 -11.02 0.08
CA HIS A 85 14.12 -11.98 1.09
C HIS A 85 13.64 -11.61 2.50
N TYR A 86 13.48 -10.31 2.74
CA TYR A 86 13.08 -9.75 4.03
C TYR A 86 11.89 -8.82 3.84
N VAL A 87 11.02 -8.81 4.84
CA VAL A 87 9.87 -7.93 4.91
C VAL A 87 9.85 -7.21 6.25
N LEU A 88 9.37 -5.97 6.26
CA LEU A 88 9.15 -5.18 7.45
C LEU A 88 7.64 -4.96 7.62
N LEU A 89 7.11 -5.32 8.79
CA LEU A 89 5.72 -5.07 9.15
C LEU A 89 5.65 -3.78 9.97
N GLU A 90 4.95 -2.79 9.45
CA GLU A 90 4.64 -1.55 10.17
C GLU A 90 3.18 -1.56 10.61
N VAL A 91 2.93 -1.17 11.86
CA VAL A 91 1.59 -1.11 12.44
C VAL A 91 1.37 0.28 13.02
N HIS A 92 0.36 0.98 12.50
CA HIS A 92 -0.08 2.25 13.05
C HIS A 92 -1.18 2.04 14.08
N TYR A 93 -0.87 2.39 15.33
CA TYR A 93 -1.81 2.34 16.44
C TYR A 93 -2.42 3.72 16.70
N ASP A 94 -3.75 3.82 16.63
CA ASP A 94 -4.50 5.01 17.04
C ASP A 94 -4.99 4.82 18.49
N ASN A 95 -4.32 5.47 19.45
CA ASN A 95 -4.61 5.38 20.88
C ASN A 95 -5.01 6.75 21.47
N PRO A 96 -6.15 7.34 21.07
CA PRO A 96 -6.54 8.69 21.47
C PRO A 96 -6.85 8.81 22.97
N THR A 97 -7.13 7.69 23.63
CA THR A 97 -7.40 7.63 25.08
C THR A 97 -6.16 7.38 25.93
N TYR A 98 -4.98 7.25 25.31
CA TYR A 98 -3.71 6.98 26.00
C TYR A 98 -3.78 5.79 26.97
N LYS A 99 -4.45 4.71 26.57
CA LYS A 99 -4.53 3.50 27.39
C LYS A 99 -3.15 2.86 27.47
N GLU A 100 -2.72 2.57 28.69
CA GLU A 100 -1.45 1.90 28.97
C GLU A 100 -1.62 0.38 29.13
N GLY A 101 -0.52 -0.36 29.06
CA GLY A 101 -0.50 -1.80 29.33
C GLY A 101 -1.16 -2.67 28.27
N LEU A 102 -1.45 -2.12 27.08
CA LEU A 102 -1.95 -2.89 25.93
C LEU A 102 -0.78 -3.67 25.29
N ILE A 103 -0.91 -4.99 25.23
CA ILE A 103 0.06 -5.86 24.56
C ILE A 103 -0.62 -6.40 23.31
N ASP A 104 -0.17 -5.97 22.13
CA ASP A 104 -0.75 -6.35 20.84
C ASP A 104 0.06 -7.44 20.14
N ASN A 105 -0.61 -8.34 19.43
CA ASN A 105 -0.02 -9.35 18.55
C ASN A 105 -0.75 -9.39 17.20
N SER A 106 -1.21 -8.22 16.74
CA SER A 106 -1.89 -8.08 15.45
C SER A 106 -0.87 -8.14 14.30
N GLY A 107 -1.36 -8.47 13.10
CA GLY A 107 -0.52 -8.56 11.93
C GLY A 107 -1.26 -9.06 10.70
N LEU A 108 -0.56 -9.77 9.82
CA LEU A 108 -1.10 -10.28 8.56
C LEU A 108 -0.96 -11.80 8.47
N ARG A 109 -1.97 -12.44 7.90
CA ARG A 109 -1.91 -13.84 7.47
C ARG A 109 -1.80 -13.91 5.95
N LEU A 110 -0.68 -14.43 5.46
CA LEU A 110 -0.38 -14.58 4.05
C LEU A 110 -0.71 -16.01 3.60
N PHE A 111 -1.60 -16.14 2.62
CA PHE A 111 -1.91 -17.42 1.99
C PHE A 111 -1.18 -17.51 0.65
N HIS A 112 -0.53 -18.64 0.40
CA HIS A 112 0.26 -18.86 -0.80
C HIS A 112 -0.08 -20.21 -1.45
N THR A 113 0.29 -20.33 -2.72
CA THR A 113 0.20 -21.57 -3.51
C THR A 113 1.51 -21.82 -4.25
N THR A 114 1.75 -23.08 -4.62
CA THR A 114 2.78 -23.48 -5.59
C THR A 114 2.29 -23.40 -7.03
N ASP A 115 0.99 -23.22 -7.26
CA ASP A 115 0.41 -23.06 -8.60
C ASP A 115 0.77 -21.68 -9.15
N ILE A 116 1.72 -21.66 -10.09
CA ILE A 116 2.22 -20.42 -10.69
C ILE A 116 1.06 -19.72 -11.44
N ARG A 117 0.80 -18.47 -11.04
CA ARG A 117 -0.18 -17.59 -11.67
C ARG A 117 0.42 -16.98 -12.94
N LYS A 118 -0.44 -16.57 -13.87
CA LYS A 118 0.00 -16.07 -15.18
C LYS A 118 0.79 -14.77 -15.07
N TYR A 119 0.46 -13.93 -14.10
CA TYR A 119 1.09 -12.62 -13.90
C TYR A 119 1.49 -12.41 -12.44
N ASP A 120 2.58 -11.68 -12.27
CA ASP A 120 3.05 -11.25 -10.96
C ASP A 120 2.38 -9.93 -10.57
N ALA A 121 1.93 -9.84 -9.32
CA ALA A 121 1.35 -8.62 -8.77
C ALA A 121 2.45 -7.63 -8.36
N GLY A 122 2.14 -6.34 -8.44
CA GLY A 122 2.92 -5.26 -7.86
C GLY A 122 1.98 -4.19 -7.29
N VAL A 123 2.54 -3.26 -6.54
CA VAL A 123 1.83 -2.10 -5.98
C VAL A 123 2.48 -0.83 -6.51
N ILE A 124 1.65 0.15 -6.88
CA ILE A 124 2.10 1.50 -7.22
C ILE A 124 1.39 2.45 -6.28
N GLU A 125 2.18 3.28 -5.60
CA GLU A 125 1.68 4.37 -4.77
C GLU A 125 1.65 5.63 -5.61
N ALA A 126 0.47 6.23 -5.75
CA ALA A 126 0.26 7.45 -6.52
C ALA A 126 -0.53 8.45 -5.70
N GLY A 127 0.00 9.66 -5.56
CA GLY A 127 -0.60 10.69 -4.74
C GLY A 127 0.41 11.75 -4.32
N LEU A 128 0.17 12.35 -3.16
CA LEU A 128 1.06 13.34 -2.57
C LEU A 128 2.04 12.65 -1.62
N TRP A 129 3.32 12.98 -1.77
CA TRP A 129 4.34 12.58 -0.83
C TRP A 129 4.10 13.21 0.54
N VAL A 130 4.30 12.44 1.62
CA VAL A 130 4.21 12.96 2.98
C VAL A 130 5.37 13.93 3.21
N SER A 131 5.06 15.23 3.22
CA SER A 131 6.04 16.30 3.24
C SER A 131 5.57 17.48 4.08
N LEU A 132 6.51 18.16 4.74
CA LEU A 132 6.26 19.43 5.42
C LEU A 132 5.87 20.57 4.45
N PHE A 133 6.06 20.37 3.14
CA PHE A 133 5.71 21.36 2.11
C PHE A 133 4.27 21.25 1.61
N HIS A 134 3.55 20.18 1.93
CA HIS A 134 2.12 20.09 1.66
C HIS A 134 1.33 20.52 2.90
N THR A 135 0.51 21.56 2.76
CA THR A 135 -0.29 22.10 3.86
C THR A 135 -1.71 22.39 3.40
N ILE A 136 -2.68 22.02 4.23
CA ILE A 136 -4.10 22.34 4.04
C ILE A 136 -4.39 23.55 4.94
N PRO A 137 -4.75 24.73 4.38
CA PRO A 137 -5.03 25.91 5.20
C PRO A 137 -6.24 25.69 6.13
N PRO A 138 -6.16 26.12 7.40
CA PRO A 138 -7.25 25.92 8.35
C PRO A 138 -8.48 26.77 7.99
N GLY A 139 -9.67 26.24 8.25
CA GLY A 139 -10.94 26.95 8.10
C GLY A 139 -11.47 27.05 6.67
N LEU A 140 -10.79 26.47 5.67
CA LEU A 140 -11.34 26.35 4.33
C LEU A 140 -12.44 25.27 4.30
N PRO A 141 -13.61 25.55 3.70
CA PRO A 141 -14.69 24.57 3.59
C PRO A 141 -14.37 23.46 2.59
N ASP A 142 -13.49 23.74 1.62
CA ASP A 142 -13.01 22.80 0.61
C ASP A 142 -11.58 23.17 0.19
N PHE A 143 -10.72 22.17 0.00
CA PHE A 143 -9.35 22.34 -0.46
C PHE A 143 -8.89 21.11 -1.24
N ARG A 144 -8.48 21.32 -2.49
CA ARG A 144 -8.04 20.24 -3.36
C ARG A 144 -6.52 20.08 -3.32
N SER A 145 -6.08 18.89 -2.94
CA SER A 145 -4.67 18.49 -3.00
C SER A 145 -4.47 17.51 -4.16
N GLU A 146 -3.44 17.71 -4.98
CA GLU A 146 -3.19 16.88 -6.17
C GLU A 146 -1.74 16.41 -6.22
N GLY A 147 -1.54 15.12 -6.46
CA GLY A 147 -0.25 14.52 -6.77
C GLY A 147 -0.28 13.88 -8.16
N HIS A 148 0.85 13.88 -8.85
CA HIS A 148 0.96 13.43 -10.23
C HIS A 148 2.12 12.48 -10.41
N CYS A 149 1.84 11.32 -11.02
CA CYS A 149 2.84 10.52 -11.71
C CYS A 149 2.84 11.01 -13.17
N THR A 150 3.90 11.72 -13.59
CA THR A 150 3.98 12.33 -14.92
C THR A 150 4.28 11.27 -15.99
N LEU A 151 4.18 11.66 -17.27
CA LEU A 151 4.53 10.77 -18.38
C LEU A 151 5.98 10.29 -18.25
N GLU A 152 6.90 11.20 -17.94
CA GLU A 152 8.32 10.90 -17.80
C GLU A 152 8.57 9.90 -16.65
N CYS A 153 7.81 10.02 -15.55
CA CYS A 153 7.87 9.09 -14.43
C CYS A 153 7.34 7.70 -14.81
N LEU A 154 6.24 7.62 -15.56
CA LEU A 154 5.71 6.35 -16.07
C LEU A 154 6.63 5.69 -17.09
N GLU A 155 7.22 6.48 -17.99
CA GLU A 155 8.22 6.02 -18.96
C GLU A 155 9.43 5.43 -18.24
N GLU A 156 10.04 6.19 -17.30
CA GLU A 156 11.18 5.72 -16.51
C GLU A 156 10.87 4.43 -15.75
N ALA A 157 9.69 4.34 -15.14
CA ALA A 157 9.32 3.18 -14.34
C ALA A 157 8.95 1.93 -15.17
N LEU A 158 8.36 2.09 -16.36
CA LEU A 158 7.72 0.97 -17.08
C LEU A 158 8.34 0.67 -18.45
N GLU A 159 8.99 1.61 -19.13
CA GLU A 159 9.39 1.45 -20.53
C GLU A 159 10.31 0.24 -20.76
N VAL A 160 11.30 0.06 -19.89
CA VAL A 160 12.29 -1.03 -20.00
C VAL A 160 11.70 -2.36 -19.53
N GLU A 161 11.10 -2.37 -18.34
CA GLU A 161 10.71 -3.62 -17.66
C GLU A 161 9.31 -4.11 -18.06
N LYS A 162 8.42 -3.21 -18.49
CA LYS A 162 7.01 -3.46 -18.79
C LYS A 162 6.53 -2.64 -20.01
N PRO A 163 7.16 -2.80 -21.19
CA PRO A 163 6.82 -2.02 -22.39
C PRO A 163 5.38 -2.23 -22.89
N SER A 164 4.77 -3.38 -22.57
CA SER A 164 3.35 -3.66 -22.82
C SER A 164 2.39 -3.02 -21.83
N GLY A 165 2.91 -2.29 -20.84
CA GLY A 165 2.17 -1.71 -19.75
C GLY A 165 1.88 -2.67 -18.60
N ILE A 166 1.12 -2.14 -17.64
CA ILE A 166 0.62 -2.84 -16.45
C ILE A 166 -0.91 -2.89 -16.49
N HIS A 167 -1.49 -3.87 -15.80
CA HIS A 167 -2.94 -4.02 -15.66
C HIS A 167 -3.34 -3.75 -14.21
N VAL A 168 -4.06 -2.64 -13.98
CA VAL A 168 -4.59 -2.29 -12.67
C VAL A 168 -5.90 -3.06 -12.45
N PHE A 169 -5.96 -3.85 -11.37
CA PHE A 169 -7.12 -4.69 -11.02
C PHE A 169 -7.77 -4.30 -9.69
N ALA A 170 -7.07 -3.57 -8.82
CA ALA A 170 -7.61 -3.07 -7.56
C ALA A 170 -6.91 -1.76 -7.16
N VAL A 171 -7.59 -0.95 -6.34
CA VAL A 171 -7.08 0.29 -5.77
C VAL A 171 -7.51 0.39 -4.31
N LEU A 172 -6.61 0.82 -3.44
CA LEU A 172 -6.93 1.23 -2.07
C LEU A 172 -6.76 2.75 -2.00
N LEU A 173 -7.82 3.47 -1.64
CA LEU A 173 -7.77 4.92 -1.45
C LEU A 173 -7.44 5.21 0.01
N HIS A 174 -6.51 6.13 0.27
CA HIS A 174 -6.02 6.45 1.60
C HIS A 174 -5.89 7.96 1.81
N ALA A 175 -6.40 8.45 2.94
CA ALA A 175 -6.15 9.78 3.47
C ALA A 175 -6.32 9.78 5.00
N HIS A 176 -5.86 10.84 5.65
CA HIS A 176 -6.07 11.07 7.09
C HIS A 176 -7.38 11.83 7.36
N LEU A 177 -7.61 12.24 8.61
CA LEU A 177 -8.84 12.86 9.13
C LEU A 177 -9.42 14.04 8.32
N ALA A 178 -8.59 14.76 7.56
CA ALA A 178 -9.03 15.88 6.72
C ALA A 178 -9.61 15.44 5.36
N GLY A 179 -9.40 14.18 4.95
CA GLY A 179 -9.90 13.63 3.70
C GLY A 179 -11.43 13.61 3.67
N ARG A 180 -12.01 14.07 2.57
CA ARG A 180 -13.47 14.03 2.32
C ARG A 180 -13.84 13.37 1.01
N GLY A 181 -12.95 13.43 0.02
CA GLY A 181 -13.10 12.67 -1.22
C GLY A 181 -11.74 12.46 -1.89
N ILE A 182 -11.60 11.35 -2.60
CA ILE A 182 -10.37 10.93 -3.26
C ILE A 182 -10.73 10.36 -4.63
N ARG A 183 -9.96 10.72 -5.66
CA ARG A 183 -10.14 10.21 -7.03
C ARG A 183 -8.79 9.86 -7.64
N LEU A 184 -8.68 8.65 -8.18
CA LEU A 184 -7.52 8.22 -8.97
C LEU A 184 -7.84 8.34 -10.46
N ARG A 185 -7.19 9.31 -11.11
CA ARG A 185 -7.40 9.65 -12.51
C ARG A 185 -6.25 9.08 -13.35
N HIS A 186 -6.56 8.67 -14.57
CA HIS A 186 -5.58 8.21 -15.55
C HIS A 186 -5.82 8.99 -16.84
N PHE A 187 -4.75 9.56 -17.38
CA PHE A 187 -4.79 10.32 -18.63
C PHE A 187 -3.96 9.62 -19.69
N ARG A 188 -4.43 9.63 -20.93
CA ARG A 188 -3.70 9.10 -22.06
C ARG A 188 -3.84 10.02 -23.26
N LYS A 189 -2.71 10.48 -23.82
CA LYS A 189 -2.67 11.42 -24.95
C LYS A 189 -3.51 12.69 -24.71
N GLY A 190 -3.50 13.19 -23.48
CA GLY A 190 -4.25 14.39 -23.08
C GLY A 190 -5.73 14.17 -22.79
N GLU A 191 -6.26 12.96 -22.98
CA GLU A 191 -7.64 12.62 -22.65
C GLU A 191 -7.73 11.92 -21.29
N GLU A 192 -8.72 12.30 -20.50
CA GLU A 192 -9.03 11.60 -19.26
C GLU A 192 -9.74 10.28 -19.57
N MET A 193 -9.13 9.19 -19.13
CA MET A 193 -9.73 7.87 -19.15
C MET A 193 -10.73 7.75 -18.01
N ARG A 194 -11.56 6.71 -18.04
CA ARG A 194 -12.42 6.36 -16.89
C ARG A 194 -11.58 6.26 -15.61
N LEU A 195 -12.10 6.87 -14.52
CA LEU A 195 -11.47 6.82 -13.20
C LEU A 195 -11.12 5.38 -12.81
N LEU A 196 -9.92 5.19 -12.27
CA LEU A 196 -9.47 3.91 -11.72
C LEU A 196 -10.19 3.61 -10.41
N ALA A 197 -10.37 4.63 -9.57
CA ALA A 197 -11.16 4.59 -8.35
C ALA A 197 -11.62 6.00 -7.97
N TYR A 198 -12.72 6.08 -7.22
CA TYR A 198 -13.20 7.31 -6.60
C TYR A 198 -14.01 6.98 -5.36
N ASP A 199 -13.94 7.87 -4.38
CA ASP A 199 -14.83 7.94 -3.24
C ASP A 199 -15.08 9.42 -2.96
N ASP A 200 -16.31 9.87 -3.21
CA ASP A 200 -16.68 11.28 -3.02
C ASP A 200 -17.15 11.56 -1.57
N ASP A 201 -17.38 10.51 -0.79
CA ASP A 201 -17.83 10.55 0.61
C ASP A 201 -16.86 9.73 1.49
N PHE A 202 -15.55 9.94 1.28
CA PHE A 202 -14.49 9.15 1.90
C PHE A 202 -14.54 9.20 3.43
N ASP A 203 -14.55 8.03 4.07
CA ASP A 203 -14.46 7.88 5.52
C ASP A 203 -13.08 7.34 5.91
N PHE A 204 -12.38 8.09 6.77
CA PHE A 204 -11.11 7.68 7.36
C PHE A 204 -11.16 6.31 8.03
N ASN A 205 -12.33 5.91 8.55
CA ASN A 205 -12.52 4.64 9.24
C ASN A 205 -12.99 3.49 8.32
N PHE A 206 -13.09 3.72 7.00
CA PHE A 206 -13.47 2.71 6.03
C PHE A 206 -12.58 2.77 4.79
N GLN A 207 -11.52 1.97 4.80
CA GLN A 207 -10.49 1.96 3.77
C GLN A 207 -10.22 0.53 3.31
N GLU A 208 -10.68 0.20 2.11
CA GLU A 208 -10.56 -1.14 1.55
C GLU A 208 -9.98 -1.13 0.13
N PHE A 209 -9.48 -2.29 -0.29
CA PHE A 209 -9.18 -2.50 -1.70
C PHE A 209 -10.49 -2.66 -2.50
N GLN A 210 -10.69 -1.75 -3.44
CA GLN A 210 -11.79 -1.82 -4.39
C GLN A 210 -11.30 -2.47 -5.68
N TYR A 211 -11.92 -3.57 -6.07
CA TYR A 211 -11.66 -4.18 -7.37
C TYR A 211 -12.21 -3.33 -8.50
N LEU A 212 -11.43 -3.20 -9.58
CA LEU A 212 -11.96 -2.63 -10.82
C LEU A 212 -12.93 -3.62 -11.45
N LYS A 213 -14.07 -3.12 -11.94
CA LYS A 213 -15.04 -3.94 -12.71
C LYS A 213 -14.39 -4.54 -13.97
N GLU A 214 -13.48 -3.78 -14.57
CA GLU A 214 -12.69 -4.16 -15.73
C GLU A 214 -11.27 -3.67 -15.49
N GLU A 215 -10.30 -4.58 -15.57
CA GLU A 215 -8.89 -4.23 -15.42
C GLU A 215 -8.47 -3.18 -16.44
N ARG A 216 -7.64 -2.22 -16.00
CA ARG A 216 -7.23 -1.10 -16.84
C ARG A 216 -5.76 -1.19 -17.17
N THR A 217 -5.44 -1.18 -18.46
CA THR A 217 -4.06 -1.05 -18.91
C THR A 217 -3.58 0.38 -18.77
N ILE A 218 -2.45 0.57 -18.09
CA ILE A 218 -1.62 1.78 -18.11
C ILE A 218 -0.38 1.45 -18.91
N LEU A 219 -0.06 2.29 -19.90
CA LEU A 219 1.11 2.13 -20.75
C LEU A 219 2.14 3.20 -20.38
N PRO A 220 3.44 2.96 -20.67
CA PRO A 220 4.45 4.00 -20.55
C PRO A 220 4.16 5.22 -21.46
N VAL A 221 3.43 5.03 -22.58
CA VAL A 221 3.08 6.07 -23.59
C VAL A 221 1.67 5.96 -24.21
#